data_AF-A0A4Y2TZR2-F1
#
_entry.id   AF-A0A4Y2TZR2-F1
#
_cell.length_a   1.000
_cell.length_b   1.000
_cell.length_c   1.000
_cell.angle_alpha   90.00
_cell.angle_beta   90.00
_cell.angle_gamma   90.00
#
_symmetry.space_group_name_H-M   'P 1'
#
loop_
_entity.id
_entity.type
_entity.pdbx_description
1 polymer ?
#
loop_
_entity_poly.entity_id
_entity_poly.type
_entity_poly.pdbx_seq_one_letter_code
_entity_poly.pdbx_strand_id
1 'polypeptide(L)'
;MAPASTDRFLISGKPANELVLQLCQKQFEAINIVITNKNSSANMPCWNPFQLHTYIKQAIPKHPNITNMKYTRQGKLLFSTSDPVCAAKLLALQNVLDTPVSTDVFWENISSRFLIPDIPTKTTLEELAKELSCNNDIVIAHMRRFVKSNSSQETSSSCYYPFSTYQFWIF
;
A
#
# COMPACT_ATOMS: atom_id res chain seq x y z
N MET A 1 32.51 -4.79 3.03
CA MET A 1 31.29 -4.41 3.77
C MET A 1 30.11 -4.54 2.83
N ALA A 2 29.32 -5.61 2.93
CA ALA A 2 28.07 -5.72 2.18
C ALA A 2 26.99 -4.87 2.87
N PRO A 3 26.12 -4.16 2.13
CA PRO A 3 25.03 -3.43 2.75
C PRO A 3 24.09 -4.45 3.41
N ALA A 4 23.78 -4.24 4.68
CA ALA A 4 22.77 -5.02 5.39
C ALA A 4 21.42 -4.82 4.68
N SER A 5 21.05 -5.77 3.81
CA SER A 5 19.72 -5.81 3.19
C SER A 5 18.71 -5.84 4.32
N THR A 6 17.93 -4.78 4.43
CA THR A 6 17.03 -4.59 5.55
C THR A 6 15.80 -5.46 5.32
N ASP A 7 15.89 -6.73 5.74
CA ASP A 7 14.82 -7.77 5.71
C ASP A 7 13.66 -7.44 6.68
N ARG A 8 13.30 -6.15 6.77
CA ARG A 8 12.21 -5.62 7.61
C ARG A 8 10.98 -5.26 6.82
N PHE A 9 11.10 -5.07 5.50
CA PHE A 9 10.01 -4.66 4.63
C PHE A 9 10.05 -5.44 3.32
N LEU A 10 8.89 -5.92 2.89
CA LEU A 10 8.67 -6.51 1.59
C LEU A 10 7.47 -5.81 0.95
N ILE A 11 7.67 -5.32 -0.27
CA ILE A 11 6.63 -4.72 -1.10
C ILE A 11 6.46 -5.62 -2.31
N SER A 12 5.22 -5.85 -2.74
CA SER A 12 4.97 -6.60 -3.98
C SER A 12 5.72 -5.99 -5.16
N GLY A 13 6.29 -6.83 -6.02
CA GLY A 13 6.87 -6.39 -7.28
C GLY A 13 5.83 -5.94 -8.32
N LYS A 14 4.54 -6.24 -8.06
CA LYS A 14 3.43 -5.82 -8.92
C LYS A 14 3.05 -4.37 -8.65
N PRO A 15 2.74 -3.56 -9.68
CA PRO A 15 2.29 -2.19 -9.48
C PRO A 15 0.90 -2.16 -8.83
N ALA A 16 0.63 -1.12 -8.03
CA ALA A 16 -0.59 -1.00 -7.24
C ALA A 16 -1.88 -1.07 -8.08
N ASN A 17 -1.85 -0.60 -9.32
CA ASN A 17 -2.98 -0.72 -10.24
C ASN A 17 -3.27 -2.18 -10.63
N GLU A 18 -2.26 -3.03 -10.82
CA GLU A 18 -2.44 -4.45 -11.09
C GLU A 18 -3.00 -5.18 -9.86
N LEU A 19 -2.48 -4.85 -8.68
CA LEU A 19 -3.02 -5.36 -7.42
C LEU A 19 -4.50 -4.98 -7.26
N VAL A 20 -4.86 -3.74 -7.58
CA VAL A 20 -6.25 -3.28 -7.54
C VAL A 20 -7.14 -3.93 -8.60
N LEU A 21 -6.60 -4.27 -9.78
CA LEU A 21 -7.38 -5.00 -10.79
C LEU A 21 -7.59 -6.48 -10.41
N GLN A 22 -6.64 -7.11 -9.73
CA GLN A 22 -6.82 -8.46 -9.18
C GLN A 22 -7.96 -8.52 -8.15
N LEU A 23 -8.28 -7.39 -7.54
CA LEU A 23 -9.39 -7.26 -6.61
C LEU A 23 -10.79 -7.25 -7.25
N CYS A 24 -10.92 -7.22 -8.59
CA CYS A 24 -12.21 -7.11 -9.28
C CYS A 24 -13.23 -8.22 -8.94
N GLN A 25 -12.81 -9.31 -8.29
CA GLN A 25 -13.68 -10.38 -7.82
C GLN A 25 -14.39 -10.07 -6.48
N LYS A 26 -14.00 -9.00 -5.77
CA LYS A 26 -14.54 -8.63 -4.45
C LYS A 26 -15.32 -7.32 -4.52
N GLN A 27 -16.38 -7.20 -3.73
CA GLN A 27 -17.11 -5.94 -3.55
C GLN A 27 -16.44 -5.13 -2.44
N PHE A 28 -16.10 -3.87 -2.74
CA PHE A 28 -15.52 -2.93 -1.77
C PHE A 28 -16.49 -1.81 -1.48
N GLU A 29 -16.56 -1.42 -0.21
CA GLU A 29 -17.31 -0.24 0.21
C GLU A 29 -16.66 1.04 -0.34
N ALA A 30 -15.34 1.16 -0.24
CA ALA A 30 -14.57 2.24 -0.86
C ALA A 30 -13.08 1.91 -1.02
N ILE A 31 -12.56 2.08 -2.23
CA ILE A 31 -11.14 2.13 -2.57
C ILE A 31 -10.69 3.58 -2.50
N ASN A 32 -9.83 3.88 -1.52
CA ASN A 32 -9.31 5.21 -1.29
C ASN A 32 -7.92 5.34 -1.91
N ILE A 33 -7.75 6.33 -2.78
CA ILE A 33 -6.51 6.60 -3.51
C ILE A 33 -6.00 7.97 -3.13
N VAL A 34 -4.75 8.02 -2.70
CA VAL A 34 -4.06 9.23 -2.32
C VAL A 34 -3.13 9.61 -3.45
N ILE A 35 -3.30 10.84 -3.93
CA ILE A 35 -2.40 11.48 -4.87
C ILE A 35 -1.59 12.52 -4.08
N THR A 36 -0.28 12.46 -4.23
CA THR A 36 0.67 13.38 -3.63
C THR A 36 1.53 14.02 -4.71
N ASN A 37 2.18 15.13 -4.39
CA ASN A 37 3.24 15.64 -5.24
C ASN A 37 4.36 14.60 -5.35
N LYS A 38 4.92 14.41 -6.55
CA LYS A 38 6.08 13.53 -6.74
C LYS A 38 7.31 14.04 -5.98
N ASN A 39 7.44 15.35 -5.82
CA ASN A 39 8.40 15.95 -4.91
C ASN A 39 7.82 15.95 -3.48
N SER A 40 8.34 15.05 -2.63
CA SER A 40 7.87 14.87 -1.25
C SER A 40 8.02 16.10 -0.35
N SER A 41 8.83 17.09 -0.75
CA SER A 41 9.03 18.35 -0.01
C SER A 41 8.03 19.44 -0.41
N ALA A 42 7.29 19.27 -1.50
CA ALA A 42 6.33 20.24 -2.00
C ALA A 42 4.89 19.80 -1.73
N ASN A 43 4.06 20.71 -1.23
CA ASN A 43 2.62 20.48 -1.14
C ASN A 43 2.01 20.41 -2.54
N MET A 44 0.87 19.72 -2.69
CA MET A 44 0.12 19.84 -3.93
C MET A 44 -0.46 21.26 -4.05
N PRO A 45 -0.44 21.85 -5.26
CA PRO A 45 -1.20 23.06 -5.50
C PRO A 45 -2.69 22.80 -5.25
N CYS A 46 -3.34 23.77 -4.61
CA CYS A 46 -4.79 23.77 -4.47
C CYS A 46 -5.38 24.26 -5.80
N TRP A 47 -5.73 23.34 -6.68
CA TRP A 47 -6.28 23.66 -7.99
C TRP A 47 -7.71 24.16 -7.89
N ASN A 48 -8.12 24.92 -8.90
CA ASN A 48 -9.52 25.29 -9.05
C ASN A 48 -10.38 24.01 -9.20
N PRO A 49 -11.41 23.81 -8.35
CA PRO A 49 -12.26 22.62 -8.38
C PRO A 49 -12.89 22.33 -9.74
N PHE A 50 -13.25 23.36 -10.51
CA PHE A 50 -13.85 23.19 -11.84
C PHE A 50 -12.82 22.69 -12.87
N GLN A 51 -11.58 23.19 -12.81
CA GLN A 51 -10.50 22.74 -13.68
C GLN A 51 -10.10 21.31 -13.35
N LEU A 52 -9.95 20.99 -12.06
CA LEU A 52 -9.65 19.64 -11.59
C LEU A 52 -10.74 18.65 -12.01
N HIS A 53 -12.01 19.00 -11.80
CA HIS A 53 -13.13 18.16 -12.21
C HIS A 53 -13.17 17.94 -13.74
N THR A 54 -12.92 18.98 -14.53
CA THR A 54 -12.87 18.87 -16.00
C THR A 54 -11.73 17.96 -16.45
N TYR A 55 -10.55 18.11 -15.84
CA TYR A 55 -9.40 17.25 -16.09
C TYR A 55 -9.72 15.78 -15.76
N ILE A 56 -10.33 15.51 -14.60
CA ILE A 56 -10.69 14.14 -14.19
C ILE A 56 -11.70 13.51 -15.16
N LYS A 57 -12.68 14.28 -15.64
CA LYS A 57 -13.63 13.81 -16.66
C LYS A 57 -12.95 13.38 -17.96
N GLN A 58 -11.92 14.11 -18.36
CA GLN A 58 -11.14 13.80 -19.58
C GLN A 58 -10.19 12.62 -19.36
N ALA A 59 -9.52 12.58 -18.22
CA ALA A 59 -8.53 11.55 -17.90
C ALA A 59 -9.17 10.19 -17.54
N ILE A 60 -10.40 10.19 -17.00
CA ILE A 60 -11.03 9.01 -16.41
C ILE A 60 -12.42 8.78 -17.04
N PRO A 61 -12.55 7.81 -17.96
CA PRO A 61 -13.83 7.53 -18.64
C PRO A 61 -14.98 7.19 -17.67
N LYS A 62 -14.67 6.48 -16.58
CA LYS A 62 -15.63 6.08 -15.54
C LYS A 62 -15.67 7.05 -14.34
N HIS A 63 -15.40 8.34 -14.55
CA HIS A 63 -15.45 9.35 -13.49
C HIS A 63 -16.76 9.40 -12.68
N PRO A 64 -17.96 9.02 -13.19
CA PRO A 64 -19.17 9.01 -12.35
C PRO A 64 -19.10 8.02 -11.18
N ASN A 65 -18.21 7.02 -11.25
CA ASN A 65 -18.00 6.03 -10.18
C ASN A 65 -17.10 6.58 -9.04
N ILE A 66 -16.61 7.82 -9.17
CA ILE A 66 -15.88 8.51 -8.11
C ILE A 66 -16.91 9.11 -7.16
N THR A 67 -16.96 8.60 -5.94
CA THR A 67 -17.94 9.02 -4.92
C THR A 67 -17.46 10.23 -4.13
N ASN A 68 -16.15 10.43 -4.03
CA ASN A 68 -15.58 11.55 -3.29
C ASN A 68 -14.26 12.03 -3.91
N MET A 69 -14.06 13.34 -3.91
CA MET A 69 -12.80 14.00 -4.25
C MET A 69 -12.58 15.13 -3.25
N LYS A 70 -11.51 15.06 -2.46
CA LYS A 70 -11.21 16.07 -1.44
C LYS A 70 -9.72 16.25 -1.19
N TYR A 71 -9.34 17.45 -0.77
CA TYR A 71 -8.02 17.69 -0.21
C TYR A 71 -7.98 17.25 1.26
N THR A 72 -6.92 16.53 1.62
CA THR A 72 -6.61 16.19 3.01
C THR A 72 -5.98 17.38 3.72
N ARG A 73 -5.97 17.35 5.06
CA ARG A 73 -5.27 18.37 5.88
C ARG A 73 -3.76 18.42 5.62
N GLN A 74 -3.19 17.36 5.04
CA GLN A 74 -1.78 17.27 4.66
C GLN A 74 -1.51 17.79 3.24
N GLY A 75 -2.49 18.43 2.58
CA GLY A 75 -2.32 18.94 1.22
C GLY A 75 -2.21 17.85 0.16
N LYS A 76 -2.71 16.63 0.44
CA LYS A 76 -2.81 15.51 -0.51
C LYS A 76 -4.21 15.44 -1.09
N LEU A 77 -4.35 15.04 -2.35
CA LEU A 77 -5.64 14.85 -2.98
C LEU A 77 -6.11 13.40 -2.75
N LEU A 78 -7.33 13.23 -2.24
CA LEU A 78 -7.92 11.93 -1.97
C LEU A 78 -9.11 11.70 -2.89
N PHE A 79 -9.12 10.54 -3.55
CA PHE A 79 -10.25 10.02 -4.30
C PHE A 79 -10.82 8.78 -3.61
N SER A 80 -12.14 8.65 -3.66
CA SER A 80 -12.85 7.45 -3.22
C SER A 80 -13.69 6.91 -4.37
N THR A 81 -13.59 5.60 -4.63
CA THR A 81 -14.41 4.90 -5.63
C THR A 81 -14.64 3.46 -5.19
N SER A 82 -15.78 2.88 -5.53
CA SER A 82 -16.02 1.43 -5.34
C SER A 82 -15.62 0.60 -6.57
N ASP A 83 -15.34 1.25 -7.72
CA ASP A 83 -15.00 0.58 -8.96
C ASP A 83 -13.47 0.37 -9.06
N PRO A 84 -12.98 -0.89 -9.02
CA PRO A 84 -11.56 -1.18 -9.12
C PRO A 84 -10.95 -0.74 -10.46
N VAL A 85 -11.74 -0.69 -11.55
CA VAL A 85 -11.25 -0.20 -12.85
C VAL A 85 -11.02 1.31 -12.81
N CYS A 86 -11.91 2.05 -12.14
CA CYS A 86 -11.74 3.49 -11.93
C CYS A 86 -10.53 3.76 -11.03
N ALA A 87 -10.38 2.97 -9.97
CA ALA A 87 -9.24 3.04 -9.07
C ALA A 87 -7.89 2.78 -9.76
N ALA A 88 -7.81 1.74 -10.59
CA ALA A 88 -6.61 1.42 -11.35
C ALA A 88 -6.21 2.55 -12.32
N LYS A 89 -7.18 3.25 -12.90
CA LYS A 89 -6.92 4.42 -13.77
C LYS A 89 -6.44 5.63 -12.98
N LEU A 90 -7.01 5.89 -11.81
CA LEU A 90 -6.54 6.92 -10.88
C LEU A 90 -5.08 6.66 -10.45
N LEU A 91 -4.72 5.40 -10.18
CA LEU A 91 -3.35 4.99 -9.83
C LEU A 91 -2.37 5.03 -11.00
N ALA A 92 -2.86 5.10 -12.24
CA ALA A 92 -2.00 5.23 -13.41
C ALA A 92 -1.68 6.70 -13.74
N LEU A 93 -2.26 7.67 -13.02
CA LEU A 93 -2.01 9.09 -13.24
C LEU A 93 -0.58 9.46 -12.85
N GLN A 94 0.20 9.92 -13.83
CA GLN A 94 1.56 10.42 -13.59
C GLN A 94 1.60 11.93 -13.36
N ASN A 95 0.66 12.65 -13.97
CA ASN A 95 0.55 14.10 -13.89
C ASN A 95 -0.90 14.49 -13.61
N VAL A 96 -1.12 15.61 -12.92
CA VAL A 96 -2.44 16.24 -12.78
C VAL A 96 -2.26 17.73 -13.02
N LEU A 97 -2.97 18.31 -14.00
CA LEU A 97 -2.88 19.73 -14.38
C LEU A 97 -1.42 20.21 -14.43
N ASP A 98 -0.59 19.48 -15.20
CA ASP A 98 0.84 19.73 -15.43
C ASP A 98 1.78 19.56 -14.22
N THR A 99 1.28 19.12 -13.08
CA THR A 99 2.11 18.79 -11.91
C THR A 99 2.38 17.29 -11.87
N PRO A 100 3.64 16.84 -11.78
CA PRO A 100 3.96 15.43 -11.61
C PRO A 100 3.53 14.94 -10.22
N VAL A 101 2.81 13.82 -10.20
CA VAL A 101 2.23 13.25 -8.98
C VAL A 101 2.74 11.83 -8.72
N SER A 102 2.66 11.42 -7.45
CA SER A 102 2.77 10.04 -7.02
C SER A 102 1.41 9.59 -6.50
N THR A 103 1.02 8.37 -6.82
CA THR A 103 -0.29 7.83 -6.44
C THR A 103 -0.09 6.58 -5.60
N ASP A 104 -0.86 6.45 -4.53
CA ASP A 104 -0.83 5.28 -3.66
C ASP A 104 -2.24 4.92 -3.18
N VAL A 105 -2.40 3.67 -2.74
CA VAL A 105 -3.67 3.12 -2.25
C VAL A 105 -3.67 3.09 -0.74
N PHE A 106 -4.80 3.44 -0.13
CA PHE A 106 -5.01 3.24 1.30
C PHE A 106 -5.48 1.80 1.56
N TRP A 107 -4.53 0.90 1.78
CA TRP A 107 -4.74 -0.55 1.88
C TRP A 107 -5.60 -0.97 3.09
N GLU A 108 -5.66 -0.14 4.13
CA GLU A 108 -6.53 -0.27 5.32
C GLU A 108 -7.99 -0.56 4.96
N ASN A 109 -8.47 0.01 3.86
CA ASN A 109 -9.89 -0.02 3.50
C ASN A 109 -10.26 -1.17 2.56
N ILE A 110 -9.24 -1.89 2.06
CA ILE A 110 -9.37 -2.83 0.95
C ILE A 110 -8.95 -4.24 1.38
N SER A 111 -7.96 -4.31 2.26
CA SER A 111 -7.33 -5.57 2.67
C SER A 111 -7.37 -5.71 4.19
N SER A 112 -7.45 -6.95 4.65
CA SER A 112 -7.40 -7.26 6.07
C SER A 112 -5.94 -7.23 6.54
N ARG A 113 -5.72 -6.62 7.72
CA ARG A 113 -4.42 -6.66 8.41
C ARG A 113 -4.30 -7.95 9.20
N PHE A 114 -3.20 -8.66 8.99
CA PHE A 114 -2.86 -9.81 9.81
C PHE A 114 -1.58 -9.55 10.57
N LEU A 115 -1.54 -10.08 11.79
CA LEU A 115 -0.38 -10.07 12.65
C LEU A 115 -0.05 -11.51 13.02
N ILE A 116 1.10 -12.00 12.57
CA ILE A 116 1.58 -13.34 12.92
C ILE A 116 2.76 -13.18 13.89
N PRO A 117 2.61 -13.56 15.17
CA PRO A 117 3.70 -13.59 16.14
C PRO A 117 4.58 -14.82 15.95
N ASP A 118 5.68 -14.86 16.72
CA ASP A 118 6.51 -16.06 16.92
C ASP A 118 7.10 -16.70 15.67
N ILE A 119 7.38 -15.90 14.63
CA ILE A 119 8.11 -16.36 13.45
C ILE A 119 9.62 -16.22 13.70
N PRO A 120 10.41 -17.30 13.49
CA PRO A 120 11.86 -17.25 13.62
C PRO A 120 12.48 -16.16 12.76
N THR A 121 13.44 -15.39 13.29
CA THR A 121 14.15 -14.36 12.50
C THR A 121 15.04 -14.93 11.39
N LYS A 122 15.25 -16.25 11.38
CA LYS A 122 16.01 -16.93 10.32
C LYS A 122 15.19 -17.05 9.02
N THR A 123 13.86 -17.12 9.13
CA THR A 123 12.97 -17.17 7.96
C THR A 123 12.97 -15.81 7.28
N THR A 124 13.28 -15.77 6.00
CA THR A 124 13.29 -14.51 5.22
C THR A 124 11.87 -14.04 4.93
N LEU A 125 11.68 -12.74 4.66
CA LEU A 125 10.38 -12.22 4.26
C LEU A 125 9.88 -12.85 2.96
N GLU A 126 10.77 -13.17 2.03
CA GLU A 126 10.43 -13.80 0.74
C GLU A 126 9.95 -15.24 0.91
N GLU A 127 10.62 -16.03 1.74
CA GLU A 127 10.19 -17.40 2.07
C GLU A 127 8.80 -17.39 2.72
N LEU A 128 8.59 -16.53 3.72
CA LEU A 128 7.31 -16.39 4.39
C LEU A 128 6.20 -15.94 3.41
N ALA A 129 6.50 -14.96 2.56
CA ALA A 129 5.56 -14.49 1.56
C ALA A 129 5.18 -15.60 0.57
N LYS A 130 6.17 -16.40 0.15
CA LYS A 130 5.97 -17.54 -0.74
C LYS A 130 5.11 -18.61 -0.06
N GLU A 131 5.39 -18.97 1.18
CA GLU A 131 4.58 -19.96 1.92
C GLU A 131 3.12 -19.53 2.08
N LEU A 132 2.88 -18.27 2.42
CA LEU A 132 1.52 -17.73 2.54
C LEU A 132 0.78 -17.70 1.20
N SER A 133 1.49 -17.40 0.11
CA SER A 133 0.92 -17.32 -1.24
C SER A 133 0.65 -18.71 -1.84
N CYS A 134 1.54 -19.68 -1.62
CA CYS A 134 1.46 -21.03 -2.20
C CYS A 134 0.19 -21.80 -1.84
N ASN A 135 -0.40 -21.52 -0.68
CA ASN A 135 -1.48 -22.35 -0.14
C ASN A 135 -2.88 -21.73 -0.28
N ASN A 136 -2.99 -20.45 -0.59
CA ASN A 136 -4.25 -19.71 -0.39
C ASN A 136 -4.63 -18.73 -1.52
N ASP A 137 -3.90 -18.72 -2.66
CA ASP A 137 -4.05 -17.69 -3.71
C ASP A 137 -4.00 -16.25 -3.15
N ILE A 138 -3.28 -16.08 -2.04
CA ILE A 138 -3.11 -14.80 -1.36
C ILE A 138 -2.08 -13.97 -2.12
N VAL A 139 -2.43 -12.73 -2.43
CA VAL A 139 -1.48 -11.75 -2.94
C VAL A 139 -1.10 -10.80 -1.81
N ILE A 140 0.20 -10.76 -1.47
CA ILE A 140 0.73 -9.90 -0.41
C ILE A 140 1.13 -8.56 -1.02
N ALA A 141 0.47 -7.48 -0.59
CA ALA A 141 0.79 -6.12 -1.06
C ALA A 141 2.02 -5.55 -0.34
N HIS A 142 2.02 -5.67 0.98
CA HIS A 142 3.07 -5.16 1.85
C HIS A 142 3.20 -6.04 3.09
N MET A 143 4.43 -6.35 3.48
CA MET A 143 4.77 -7.10 4.69
C MET A 143 5.89 -6.38 5.45
N ARG A 144 5.77 -6.34 6.77
CA ARG A 144 6.72 -5.70 7.68
C ARG A 144 7.04 -6.61 8.86
N ARG A 145 8.32 -6.77 9.16
CA ARG A 145 8.80 -7.46 10.37
C ARG A 145 9.02 -6.47 11.50
N PHE A 146 8.50 -6.81 12.67
CA PHE A 146 8.80 -6.17 13.95
C PHE A 146 9.64 -7.14 14.79
N VAL A 147 10.85 -6.72 15.13
CA VAL A 147 11.73 -7.48 16.02
C VAL A 147 11.58 -6.89 17.42
N LYS A 148 11.22 -7.71 18.40
CA LYS A 148 11.19 -7.30 19.80
C LYS A 148 12.65 -7.26 20.29
N SER A 149 13.15 -6.08 20.66
CA SER A 149 14.43 -5.99 21.35
C SER A 149 14.24 -6.56 22.75
N ASN A 150 14.90 -7.65 23.08
CA ASN A 150 14.97 -8.14 24.45
C ASN A 150 15.79 -7.14 25.27
N SER A 151 15.14 -6.14 25.87
CA SER A 151 15.74 -5.29 26.88
C SER A 151 15.61 -5.98 28.24
N SER A 152 16.33 -7.08 28.41
CA SER A 152 16.63 -7.61 29.73
C SER A 152 17.84 -8.53 29.60
N GLN A 153 18.91 -8.05 30.20
CA GLN A 153 20.10 -8.78 30.55
C GLN A 153 19.67 -9.93 31.47
N GLU A 154 19.46 -11.13 30.93
CA GLU A 154 19.42 -12.34 31.74
C GLU A 154 19.96 -13.53 30.94
N THR A 155 21.10 -14.00 31.44
CA THR A 155 21.89 -15.13 31.01
C THR A 155 21.12 -16.43 31.13
N SER A 156 20.94 -17.17 30.03
CA SER A 156 21.02 -18.65 30.08
C SER A 156 21.25 -19.23 28.67
N SER A 157 22.24 -20.11 28.60
CA SER A 157 22.67 -20.86 27.43
C SER A 157 21.65 -21.95 27.09
N SER A 158 20.55 -21.56 26.47
CA SER A 158 19.72 -22.45 25.66
C SER A 158 19.45 -21.75 24.35
N CYS A 159 19.40 -22.50 23.24
CA CYS A 159 19.34 -21.98 21.88
C CYS A 159 18.08 -21.12 21.65
N TYR A 160 18.13 -19.84 22.01
CA TYR A 160 17.06 -18.87 21.74
C TYR A 160 17.21 -18.38 20.31
N TYR A 161 16.38 -18.91 19.41
CA TYR A 161 16.12 -18.21 18.15
C TYR A 161 15.35 -16.93 18.50
N PRO A 162 15.78 -15.75 18.03
CA PRO A 162 14.99 -14.55 18.17
C PRO A 162 13.68 -14.77 17.42
N PHE A 163 12.56 -14.58 18.11
CA PHE A 163 11.24 -14.60 17.51
C PHE A 163 10.82 -13.18 17.13
N SER A 164 10.08 -13.06 16.03
CA SER A 164 9.63 -11.78 15.50
C SER A 164 8.16 -11.83 15.11
N THR A 165 7.54 -10.65 15.10
CA THR A 165 6.13 -10.47 14.73
C THR A 165 6.05 -9.84 13.35
N TYR A 166 5.22 -10.37 12.47
CA TYR A 166 5.03 -9.83 11.12
C TYR A 166 3.65 -9.22 10.99
N GLN A 167 3.59 -8.04 10.40
CA GLN A 167 2.35 -7.42 9.97
C GLN A 167 2.32 -7.38 8.45
N PHE A 168 1.23 -7.84 7.85
CA PHE A 168 1.08 -7.81 6.41
C PHE A 168 -0.36 -7.57 5.98
N TRP A 169 -0.47 -7.17 4.73
CA TRP A 169 -1.71 -6.85 4.05
C TRP A 169 -1.93 -7.92 2.97
N ILE A 170 -3.03 -8.67 3.09
CA ILE A 170 -3.40 -9.72 2.12
C ILE A 170 -4.69 -9.39 1.41
N PHE A 171 -4.76 -9.83 0.16
CA PHE A 171 -5.98 -9.93 -0.61
C PHE A 171 -6.59 -11.31 -0.48
#